data_AF-A0A0T2IHC3-F1
#
_entry.id   AF-A0A0T2IHC3-F1
#
_cell.length_a   1.000
_cell.length_b   1.000
_cell.length_c   1.000
_cell.angle_alpha   90.00
_cell.angle_beta   90.00
_cell.angle_gamma   90.00
#
_symmetry.space_group_name_H-M   'P 1'
#
loop_
_entity.id
_entity.type
_entity.pdbx_description
1 polymer ?
#
loop_
_entity_poly.entity_id
_entity_poly.type
_entity_poly.pdbx_seq_one_letter_code
_entity_poly.pdbx_strand_id
1 'polypeptide(L)' 'MPHEVDGARTGEPPQVEDRGSFSHAVCRVCGWSGPGRRSRQVSRRDAEQHVGDCAGALPQG' A
#
# COMPACT_ATOMS: atom_id res chain seq x y z
N MET A 1 -23.71 11.15 -5.08
CA MET A 1 -22.65 11.20 -4.06
C MET A 1 -21.33 11.32 -4.81
N PRO A 2 -20.63 12.46 -4.83
CA PRO A 2 -19.33 12.51 -5.49
C PRO A 2 -18.36 11.67 -4.64
N HIS A 3 -17.69 10.71 -5.26
CA HIS A 3 -16.56 10.04 -4.62
C HIS A 3 -15.39 11.02 -4.65
N GLU A 4 -15.23 11.73 -3.55
CA GLU A 4 -14.04 12.51 -3.21
C GLU A 4 -12.82 11.58 -3.18
N VAL A 5 -12.10 11.50 -4.30
CA VAL A 5 -10.80 10.84 -4.35
C VAL A 5 -9.78 11.83 -3.81
N ASP A 6 -9.57 11.73 -2.51
CA ASP A 6 -8.59 12.51 -1.76
C ASP A 6 -7.16 12.14 -2.21
N GLY A 7 -6.48 13.11 -2.82
CA GLY A 7 -5.33 13.71 -2.14
C GLY A 7 -4.01 12.96 -1.98
N ALA A 8 -3.77 11.75 -2.52
CA ALA A 8 -2.46 11.10 -2.34
C ALA A 8 -1.35 11.65 -3.27
N ARG A 9 -0.84 12.86 -3.00
CA ARG A 9 0.40 13.41 -3.62
C ARG A 9 1.56 13.62 -2.66
N THR A 10 1.49 13.06 -1.45
CA THR A 10 2.60 13.07 -0.50
C THR A 10 2.78 11.63 -0.07
N GLY A 11 4.01 11.10 -0.10
CA GLY A 11 4.34 9.68 0.09
C GLY A 11 3.59 9.01 1.25
N GLU A 12 2.41 8.51 0.95
CA GLU A 12 1.53 7.87 1.92
C GLU A 12 2.14 6.50 2.24
N PRO A 13 2.26 6.11 3.52
CA PRO A 13 2.74 4.78 3.90
C PRO A 13 1.93 3.69 3.19
N PRO A 14 2.53 2.52 2.90
CA PRO A 14 1.84 1.46 2.19
C PRO A 14 0.61 1.03 2.98
N GLN A 15 -0.49 0.94 2.25
CA GLN A 15 -1.80 0.66 2.80
C GLN A 15 -2.18 -0.80 2.56
N VAL A 16 -3.13 -1.30 3.34
CA VAL A 16 -3.70 -2.62 3.11
C VAL A 16 -5.10 -2.43 2.57
N GLU A 17 -5.35 -2.95 1.37
CA GLU A 17 -6.64 -2.89 0.71
C GLU A 17 -7.32 -4.25 0.79
N ASP A 18 -8.58 -4.27 1.22
CA ASP A 18 -9.36 -5.50 1.31
C ASP A 18 -10.18 -5.68 0.04
N ARG A 19 -9.96 -6.80 -0.66
CA ARG A 19 -10.62 -7.17 -1.91
C ARG A 19 -11.39 -8.47 -1.67
N GLY A 20 -12.59 -8.33 -1.10
CA GLY A 20 -13.49 -9.44 -0.80
C GLY A 20 -13.05 -10.21 0.44
N SER A 21 -12.54 -11.44 0.25
CA SER A 21 -12.03 -12.29 1.35
C SER A 21 -10.51 -12.24 1.51
N PHE A 22 -9.84 -11.38 0.74
CA PHE A 22 -8.39 -11.28 0.71
C PHE A 22 -7.94 -9.84 0.90
N SER A 23 -7.04 -9.64 1.84
CA SER A 23 -6.33 -8.39 2.06
C SER A 23 -5.05 -8.36 1.23
N HIS A 24 -4.73 -7.21 0.65
CA HIS A 24 -3.57 -7.01 -0.22
C HIS A 24 -2.78 -5.81 0.27
N ALA A 25 -1.47 -5.96 0.41
CA ALA A 25 -0.57 -4.82 0.60
C ALA A 25 -0.52 -4.00 -0.69
N VAL A 26 -0.64 -2.68 -0.62
CA VAL A 26 -0.53 -1.80 -1.78
C VAL A 26 0.33 -0.59 -1.43
N CYS A 27 1.28 -0.30 -2.31
CA CYS A 27 2.11 0.89 -2.23
C CYS A 27 1.65 1.86 -3.31
N ARG A 28 1.02 2.96 -2.88
CA ARG A 28 0.57 4.01 -3.81
C ARG A 28 1.72 4.84 -4.39
N VAL A 29 2.91 4.75 -3.79
CA VAL A 29 4.10 5.50 -4.20
C VAL A 29 4.75 4.90 -5.45
N CYS A 30 4.91 3.57 -5.52
CA CYS A 30 5.49 2.87 -6.67
C CYS A 30 4.46 2.06 -7.48
N GLY A 31 3.22 1.97 -7.00
CA GLY A 31 2.16 1.16 -7.60
C GLY A 31 2.25 -0.34 -7.27
N TRP A 32 3.16 -0.75 -6.38
CA TRP A 32 3.33 -2.16 -6.03
C TRP A 32 2.10 -2.73 -5.30
N SER A 33 1.73 -3.96 -5.64
CA SER A 33 0.70 -4.72 -4.93
C SER A 33 1.26 -6.07 -4.49
N GLY A 34 1.20 -6.32 -3.19
CA GLY A 34 1.59 -7.58 -2.57
C GLY A 34 0.56 -8.69 -2.79
N PRO A 35 0.93 -9.93 -2.40
CA PRO A 35 0.08 -11.11 -2.53
C PRO A 35 -1.20 -11.01 -1.70
N GLY A 36 -2.28 -11.64 -2.17
CA GLY A 36 -3.54 -11.74 -1.43
C GLY A 36 -3.40 -12.62 -0.19
N ARG A 37 -3.54 -12.04 1.00
CA ARG A 37 -3.50 -12.73 2.28
C ARG A 37 -4.86 -12.66 2.94
N ARG A 38 -5.30 -13.76 3.57
CA ARG A 38 -6.55 -13.75 4.36
C ARG A 38 -6.46 -12.91 5.64
N SER A 39 -5.24 -12.64 6.11
CA SER A 39 -5.01 -11.86 7.32
C SER A 39 -4.48 -10.47 6.97
N ARG A 40 -5.16 -9.45 7.50
CA ARG A 40 -4.76 -8.04 7.39
C ARG A 40 -3.39 -7.79 8.00
N GLN A 41 -3.08 -8.45 9.13
CA GLN A 41 -1.77 -8.30 9.77
C GLN A 41 -0.64 -8.82 8.89
N VAL A 42 -0.84 -9.94 8.20
CA VAL A 42 0.16 -10.48 7.26
C VAL A 42 0.36 -9.52 6.09
N SER A 43 -0.73 -8.99 5.54
CA SER A 43 -0.67 -7.97 4.48
C SER A 43 0.05 -6.70 4.94
N ARG A 44 -0.19 -6.27 6.18
CA ARG A 44 0.51 -5.11 6.76
C ARG A 44 2.01 -5.37 6.87
N ARG A 45 2.41 -6.56 7.31
CA ARG A 45 3.81 -6.95 7.38
C ARG A 45 4.47 -7.01 5.99
N ASP A 46 3.73 -7.47 4.97
CA ASP A 46 4.19 -7.45 3.57
C ASP A 46 4.41 -6.00 3.10
N ALA A 47 3.49 -5.08 3.43
CA ALA A 47 3.63 -3.64 3.19
C ALA A 47 4.83 -3.03 3.92
N GLU A 48 5.04 -3.33 5.21
CA GLU A 48 6.16 -2.83 6.02
C GLU A 48 7.51 -3.29 5.50
N GLN A 49 7.63 -4.56 5.09
CA GLN A 49 8.82 -5.07 4.41
C GLN A 49 9.06 -4.31 3.09
N HIS A 50 7.99 -4.07 2.33
CA HIS A 50 8.09 -3.31 1.09
C HIS A 50 8.53 -1.86 1.32
N VAL A 51 8.18 -1.18 2.43
CA VAL A 51 8.68 0.19 2.70
C VAL A 51 10.19 0.27 2.62
N GLY A 52 10.90 -0.72 3.21
CA GLY A 52 12.36 -0.74 3.23
C GLY A 52 12.98 -0.92 1.84
N ASP A 53 12.31 -1.65 0.96
CA ASP A 53 12.73 -1.91 -0.43
C ASP A 53 12.07 -0.98 -1.45
N CYS A 54 11.18 -0.08 -1.01
CA CYS A 54 10.40 0.75 -1.92
C CYS A 54 11.29 1.83 -2.52
N ALA A 55 11.71 1.61 -3.77
CA ALA A 55 12.50 2.58 -4.53
C ALA A 55 11.83 3.97 -4.67
N GLY A 56 10.49 4.03 -4.58
CA GLY A 56 9.73 5.29 -4.60
C GLY A 56 9.65 6.01 -3.25
N ALA A 57 9.97 5.35 -2.13
CA ALA A 57 9.95 5.95 -0.79
C ALA A 57 11.23 6.75 -0.47
N LEU A 58 12.27 6.61 -1.28
CA LEU A 58 13.43 7.48 -1.23
C LEU A 58 12.99 8.89 -1.67
N PRO A 59 13.17 9.94 -0.85
CA PRO A 59 12.96 11.30 -1.32
C PRO A 59 13.94 11.53 -2.49
N GLN A 60 13.42 11.84 -3.67
CA GLN A 60 14.26 12.30 -4.76
C GLN A 60 14.74 13.72 -4.43
N GLY A 61 15.91 13.83 -3.79
CA GLY A 61 16.65 15.08 -3.60
C GLY A 61 16.26 15.89 -2.38
#